data_AF-A0A4W2CM47-F1
#
_entry.id   AF-A0A4W2CM47-F1
#
_cell.length_a   1.000
_cell.length_b   1.000
_cell.length_c   1.000
_cell.angle_alpha   90.00
_cell.angle_beta   90.00
_cell.angle_gamma   90.00
#
_symmetry.space_group_name_H-M   'P 1'
#
loop_
_entity.id
_entity.type
_entity.pdbx_description
1 polymer ?
#
loop_
_entity_poly.entity_id
_entity_poly.type
_entity_poly.pdbx_seq_one_letter_code
_entity_poly.pdbx_strand_id
1 'polypeptide(L)'
;MALVPYTETAEMGLQRFHKPLATFSFANHTIQIRQDWKQLGVAAVVWDAAVVLATYLEMGTVELRGCSAVELGAGTGLVGIVAALLGGGI
;
A
#
# COMPACT_ATOMS: atom_id res chain seq x y z
N MET A 1 2.60 10.56 -8.79
CA MET A 1 1.87 11.47 -7.86
C MET A 1 0.44 11.58 -8.37
N ALA A 2 -0.56 11.29 -7.52
CA ALA A 2 -1.97 11.45 -7.88
C ALA A 2 -2.49 12.78 -7.32
N LEU A 3 -3.25 13.52 -8.12
CA LEU A 3 -3.90 14.76 -7.70
C LEU A 3 -5.25 14.40 -7.11
N VAL A 4 -5.46 14.71 -5.83
CA VAL A 4 -6.70 14.36 -5.12
C VAL A 4 -7.50 15.63 -4.86
N PRO A 5 -8.67 15.81 -5.53
CA PRO A 5 -9.55 16.93 -5.23
C PRO A 5 -10.23 16.69 -3.87
N TYR A 6 -10.13 17.64 -2.94
CA TYR A 6 -10.78 17.58 -1.62
C TYR A 6 -12.23 18.12 -1.63
N THR A 7 -12.88 18.18 -2.79
CA THR A 7 -14.27 18.62 -2.92
C THR A 7 -15.21 17.46 -2.58
N GLU A 8 -16.33 17.72 -1.89
CA GLU A 8 -17.28 16.67 -1.43
C GLU A 8 -17.76 15.72 -2.54
N THR A 9 -17.86 16.20 -3.78
CA THR A 9 -18.24 15.40 -4.96
C THR A 9 -17.16 14.40 -5.44
N ALA A 10 -15.91 14.55 -5.00
CA ALA A 10 -14.79 13.67 -5.37
C ALA A 10 -14.68 12.41 -4.48
N GLU A 11 -15.51 12.30 -3.43
CA GLU A 11 -15.49 11.17 -2.51
C GLU A 11 -16.23 9.92 -3.02
N MET A 12 -16.94 10.02 -4.15
CA MET A 12 -17.50 8.88 -4.88
C MET A 12 -16.35 8.04 -5.47
N GLY A 13 -15.74 7.22 -4.63
CA GLY A 13 -14.58 6.38 -4.97
C GLY A 13 -13.60 6.18 -3.80
N LEU A 14 -13.64 7.07 -2.80
CA LEU A 14 -12.73 7.05 -1.64
C LEU A 14 -13.38 6.45 -0.39
N GLN A 15 -14.60 5.89 -0.48
CA GLN A 15 -15.34 5.38 0.68
C GLN A 15 -14.57 4.32 1.48
N ARG A 16 -13.75 3.50 0.83
CA ARG A 16 -12.90 2.49 1.51
C ARG A 16 -11.80 3.11 2.39
N PHE A 17 -11.39 4.34 2.13
CA PHE A 17 -10.37 5.06 2.92
C PHE A 17 -10.88 5.45 4.30
N HIS A 18 -12.21 5.47 4.49
CA HIS A 18 -12.85 5.70 5.77
C HIS A 18 -12.87 4.46 6.68
N LYS A 19 -12.47 3.28 6.18
CA LYS A 19 -12.32 2.09 7.03
C LYS A 19 -11.03 2.20 7.85
N PRO A 20 -11.07 2.02 9.19
CA PRO A 20 -9.89 2.17 10.05
C PRO A 20 -8.83 1.10 9.81
N LEU A 21 -9.19 0.00 9.13
CA LEU A 21 -8.30 -1.10 8.80
C LEU A 21 -8.54 -1.56 7.36
N ALA A 22 -7.46 -1.86 6.64
CA ALA A 22 -7.47 -2.61 5.40
C ALA A 22 -6.68 -3.91 5.58
N THR A 23 -7.25 -5.02 5.14
CA THR A 23 -6.65 -6.36 5.27
C THR A 23 -6.31 -6.90 3.90
N PHE A 24 -5.09 -7.39 3.74
CA PHE A 24 -4.57 -7.97 2.51
C PHE A 24 -3.93 -9.33 2.78
N SER A 25 -3.88 -10.18 1.76
CA SER A 25 -3.15 -11.44 1.80
C SER A 25 -2.08 -11.41 0.71
N PHE A 26 -0.81 -11.41 1.12
CA PHE A 26 0.36 -11.39 0.24
C PHE A 26 1.49 -12.21 0.85
N ALA A 27 2.33 -12.82 0.02
CA ALA A 27 3.46 -13.65 0.40
C ALA A 27 3.10 -14.73 1.43
N ASN A 28 1.89 -15.30 1.35
CA ASN A 28 1.34 -16.25 2.33
C ASN A 28 1.17 -15.69 3.77
N HIS A 29 1.04 -14.36 3.90
CA HIS A 29 0.80 -13.66 5.16
C HIS A 29 -0.46 -12.80 5.09
N THR A 30 -1.16 -12.66 6.22
CA THR A 30 -2.23 -11.67 6.39
C THR A 30 -1.63 -10.37 6.90
N ILE A 31 -1.75 -9.30 6.12
CA ILE A 31 -1.25 -7.96 6.43
C ILE A 31 -2.45 -7.08 6.80
N GLN A 32 -2.42 -6.50 7.99
CA GLN A 32 -3.42 -5.56 8.45
C GLN A 32 -2.81 -4.16 8.54
N ILE A 33 -3.33 -3.24 7.74
CA ILE A 33 -2.89 -1.85 7.67
C ILE A 33 -3.91 -0.97 8.37
N ARG A 34 -3.47 -0.21 9.37
CA ARG A 34 -4.29 0.85 9.98
C ARG A 34 -4.36 2.05 9.03
N GLN A 35 -5.56 2.58 8.83
CA GLN A 35 -5.81 3.74 7.99
C GLN A 35 -6.47 4.88 8.77
N ASP A 36 -6.16 6.12 8.42
CA ASP A 36 -6.79 7.31 8.98
C ASP A 36 -6.87 8.44 7.95
N TRP A 37 -7.81 8.29 7.01
CA TRP A 37 -8.06 9.30 5.98
C TRP A 37 -8.41 10.67 6.57
N LYS A 38 -9.18 10.72 7.66
CA LYS A 38 -9.72 11.97 8.20
C LYS A 38 -8.66 12.80 8.91
N GLN A 39 -7.76 12.17 9.67
CA GLN A 39 -6.74 12.90 10.44
C GLN A 39 -5.40 12.99 9.71
N LEU A 40 -5.02 11.97 8.93
CA LEU A 40 -3.69 11.84 8.35
C LEU A 40 -3.69 11.87 6.80
N GLY A 41 -4.86 11.87 6.16
CA GLY A 41 -5.03 12.13 4.74
C GLY A 41 -4.38 11.08 3.82
N VAL A 42 -3.85 11.56 2.69
CA VAL A 42 -3.34 10.75 1.55
C VAL A 42 -2.31 9.71 1.96
N ALA A 43 -1.44 10.00 2.93
CA ALA A 43 -0.38 9.09 3.34
C ALA A 43 -0.88 7.91 4.21
N ALA A 44 -2.05 8.04 4.83
CA ALA A 44 -2.55 7.08 5.81
C ALA A 44 -3.63 6.15 5.24
N VAL A 45 -3.62 5.90 3.93
CA VAL A 45 -4.53 4.97 3.26
C VAL A 45 -3.75 4.14 2.24
N VAL A 46 -4.25 2.95 1.95
CA VAL A 46 -3.68 2.09 0.91
C VAL A 46 -4.28 2.46 -0.44
N TRP A 47 -3.45 3.00 -1.34
CA TRP A 47 -3.84 3.32 -2.70
C TRP A 47 -3.87 2.06 -3.60
N ASP A 48 -4.70 2.06 -4.64
CA ASP A 48 -4.78 0.95 -5.60
C ASP A 48 -3.42 0.58 -6.21
N ALA A 49 -2.61 1.59 -6.53
CA ALA A 49 -1.29 1.37 -7.10
C ALA A 49 -0.37 0.56 -6.16
N ALA A 50 -0.51 0.72 -4.84
CA ALA A 50 0.23 -0.07 -3.87
C ALA A 50 -0.20 -1.55 -3.90
N VAL A 51 -1.51 -1.81 -4.04
CA VAL A 51 -2.05 -3.18 -4.17
C VAL A 51 -1.57 -3.82 -5.47
N VAL A 52 -1.65 -3.10 -6.59
CA VAL A 52 -1.20 -3.58 -7.92
C VAL A 52 0.30 -3.90 -7.91
N LEU A 53 1.12 -3.01 -7.32
CA LEU A 53 2.56 -3.24 -7.24
C LEU A 53 2.90 -4.41 -6.32
N ALA A 54 2.23 -4.53 -5.16
CA ALA A 54 2.39 -5.69 -4.27
C ALA A 54 2.07 -7.01 -4.99
N THR A 55 0.97 -7.07 -5.76
CA THR A 55 0.64 -8.23 -6.59
C THR A 55 1.73 -8.53 -7.61
N TYR A 56 2.24 -7.49 -8.30
CA TYR A 56 3.30 -7.67 -9.31
C TYR A 56 4.60 -8.24 -8.70
N LEU A 57 4.98 -7.80 -7.49
CA LEU A 57 6.13 -8.35 -6.77
C LEU A 57 5.89 -9.81 -6.37
N GLU A 58 4.70 -10.15 -5.86
CA GLU A 58 4.35 -11.52 -5.47
C GLU A 58 4.34 -12.51 -6.64
N MET A 59 4.06 -12.04 -7.86
CA MET A 59 4.15 -12.88 -9.08
C MET A 59 5.56 -13.40 -9.36
N GLY A 60 6.60 -12.94 -8.64
CA GLY A 60 7.97 -13.44 -8.75
C GLY A 60 8.70 -12.97 -10.02
N THR A 61 8.18 -11.95 -10.70
CA THR A 61 8.83 -11.36 -11.90
C THR A 61 10.00 -10.45 -11.56
N VAL A 62 10.11 -10.04 -10.29
CA VAL A 62 11.18 -9.21 -9.75
C VAL A 62 11.93 -10.03 -8.69
N GLU A 63 13.23 -10.20 -8.87
CA GLU A 63 14.08 -10.86 -7.86
C GLU A 63 14.33 -9.89 -6.71
N LEU A 64 13.80 -10.22 -5.52
CA LEU A 64 13.97 -9.40 -4.31
C LEU A 64 14.89 -10.04 -3.28
N ARG A 65 15.11 -11.36 -3.35
CA ARG A 65 15.77 -12.08 -2.26
C ARG A 65 17.23 -11.67 -2.12
N GLY A 66 17.57 -11.07 -0.98
CA GLY A 66 18.92 -10.58 -0.72
C GLY A 66 19.27 -9.26 -1.43
N CYS A 67 18.30 -8.64 -2.11
CA CYS A 67 18.47 -7.31 -2.69
C CYS A 67 18.25 -6.22 -1.63
N SER A 68 18.99 -5.11 -1.72
CA SER A 68 18.67 -3.89 -1.00
C SER A 68 17.71 -3.05 -1.85
N ALA A 69 16.58 -2.64 -1.30
CA ALA A 69 15.57 -1.84 -1.97
C ALA A 69 15.15 -0.65 -1.10
N VAL A 70 14.50 0.34 -1.72
CA VAL A 70 13.99 1.53 -1.05
C VAL A 70 12.60 1.85 -1.59
N GLU A 71 11.63 2.07 -0.70
CA GLU A 71 10.27 2.48 -1.07
C GLU A 71 10.12 4.00 -0.87
N LEU A 72 10.02 4.75 -1.97
CA LEU A 72 9.84 6.20 -1.93
C LEU A 72 8.35 6.54 -1.85
N GLY A 73 7.97 7.34 -0.86
CA GLY A 73 6.56 7.72 -0.66
C GLY A 73 5.69 6.54 -0.21
N ALA A 74 6.22 5.69 0.67
CA ALA A 74 5.59 4.45 1.12
C ALA A 74 4.16 4.61 1.67
N GLY A 75 3.82 5.78 2.21
CA GLY A 75 2.52 6.02 2.83
C GLY A 75 2.30 5.05 3.99
N THR A 76 1.39 4.09 3.80
CA THR A 76 1.11 3.03 4.77
C THR A 76 2.14 1.90 4.77
N GLY A 77 3.02 1.83 3.76
CA GLY A 77 4.11 0.86 3.66
C GLY A 77 3.73 -0.52 3.13
N LEU A 78 2.55 -0.68 2.52
CA LEU A 78 2.11 -1.99 2.02
C LEU A 78 3.15 -2.65 1.09
N VAL A 79 3.72 -1.90 0.14
CA VAL A 79 4.65 -2.46 -0.85
C VAL A 79 5.97 -2.86 -0.19
N GLY A 80 6.54 -1.99 0.66
CA GLY A 80 7.74 -2.31 1.43
C GLY A 80 7.55 -3.51 2.35
N ILE A 81 6.40 -3.62 3.03
CA ILE A 81 6.06 -4.81 3.83
C ILE A 81 6.06 -6.07 2.96
N VAL A 82 5.39 -6.05 1.81
CA VAL A 82 5.34 -7.20 0.90
C VAL A 82 6.72 -7.54 0.35
N ALA A 83 7.51 -6.54 -0.03
CA ALA A 83 8.87 -6.74 -0.53
C ALA A 83 9.79 -7.35 0.54
N ALA A 84 9.66 -6.93 1.81
CA ALA A 84 10.39 -7.52 2.93
C ALA A 84 9.98 -8.98 3.18
N LEU A 85 8.69 -9.30 3.12
CA LEU A 85 8.19 -10.67 3.25
C LEU A 85 8.67 -11.60 2.12
N LEU A 86 8.91 -11.04 0.93
CA LEU A 86 9.51 -11.75 -0.21
C LEU A 86 11.04 -11.88 -0.12
N GLY A 87 11.67 -11.38 0.95
CA GLY A 87 13.10 -11.53 1.22
C GLY A 87 13.97 -10.35 0.77
N GLY A 88 13.37 -9.22 0.41
CA GLY A 88 14.07 -7.96 0.17
C GLY A 88 14.52 -7.29 1.46
N GLY A 89 15.71 -6.69 1.44
CA GLY A 89 16.18 -5.78 2.48
C GLY A 89 15.67 -4.37 2.17
N ILE A 90 14.61 -3.96 2.87
CA ILE A 90 13.97 -2.64 2.73
C ILE A 90 14.54 -1.65 3.73
#